data_AF-A0A4S8LIH6-F1
#
_entry.id   AF-A0A4S8LIH6-F1
#
_cell.length_a   1.000
_cell.length_b   1.000
_cell.length_c   1.000
_cell.angle_alpha   90.00
_cell.angle_beta   90.00
_cell.angle_gamma   90.00
#
_symmetry.space_group_name_H-M   'P 1'
#
loop_
_entity.id
_entity.type
_entity.pdbx_description
1 polymer ?
#
loop_
_entity_poly.entity_id
_entity_poly.type
_entity_poly.pdbx_seq_one_letter_code
_entity_poly.pdbx_strand_id
1 'polypeptide(L)'
;ARRASVVTPSTEPLLGLFYRALSDPDAEVLSNAAFASGLLEYSAVDLSQQYLPLLGALRPLFDVTPESPLSKLNPKDNAAGAVARLLLRNTSAIPLDQVLPVFINALPLKNDYSENRPIFRVIFHLIRTNPQALGPYMDKLLSVFATVPDPNGPDQVGDEVRALIGHL
;
A
#
# COMPACT_ATOMS: atom_id res chain seq x y z
N ALA A 1 17.51 4.57 11.82
CA ALA A 1 18.18 5.80 12.30
C ALA A 1 18.62 6.72 11.16
N ARG A 2 19.56 6.34 10.26
CA ARG A 2 20.06 7.23 9.19
C ARG A 2 19.04 7.68 8.13
N ARG A 3 18.02 6.86 7.80
CA ARG A 3 17.01 7.23 6.78
C ARG A 3 16.02 8.29 7.30
N ALA A 4 15.67 8.23 8.59
CA ALA A 4 14.70 9.14 9.19
C ALA A 4 15.21 10.58 9.36
N SER A 5 16.52 10.75 9.60
CA SER A 5 17.13 12.08 9.82
C SER A 5 17.22 12.94 8.57
N VAL A 6 17.19 12.34 7.36
CA VAL A 6 17.32 13.07 6.08
C VAL A 6 15.97 13.54 5.55
N VAL A 7 14.89 12.79 5.80
CA VAL A 7 13.55 13.10 5.27
C VAL A 7 12.84 14.19 6.08
N THR A 8 13.17 14.30 7.37
CA THR A 8 12.45 15.16 8.33
C THR A 8 12.41 16.65 7.93
N PRO A 9 13.52 17.31 7.54
CA PRO A 9 13.48 18.74 7.16
C PRO A 9 12.71 19.02 5.86
N SER A 10 12.57 18.01 5.00
CA SER A 10 11.90 18.14 3.70
C SER A 10 10.50 17.55 3.69
N THR A 11 10.01 17.03 4.83
CA THR A 11 8.74 16.29 4.89
C THR A 11 7.56 17.15 4.42
N GLU A 12 7.41 18.38 4.89
CA GLU A 12 6.32 19.27 4.48
C GLU A 12 6.40 19.70 3.00
N PRO A 13 7.55 20.18 2.47
CA PRO A 13 7.69 20.44 1.03
C PRO A 13 7.43 19.22 0.15
N LEU A 14 7.91 18.03 0.56
CA LEU A 14 7.69 16.79 -0.18
C LEU A 14 6.21 16.39 -0.17
N LEU A 15 5.52 16.55 0.95
CA LEU A 15 4.09 16.26 1.03
C LEU A 15 3.29 17.16 0.06
N GLY A 16 3.61 18.45 0.01
CA GLY A 16 3.01 19.38 -0.97
C GLY A 16 3.30 18.99 -2.42
N LEU A 17 4.51 18.51 -2.71
CA LEU A 17 4.88 17.99 -4.03
C LEU A 17 4.09 16.72 -4.37
N PHE A 18 3.97 15.78 -3.43
CA PHE A 18 3.25 14.52 -3.64
C PHE A 18 1.77 14.75 -3.93
N TYR A 19 1.10 15.67 -3.23
CA TYR A 19 -0.30 16.00 -3.54
C TYR A 19 -0.48 16.52 -4.97
N ARG A 20 0.42 17.37 -5.45
CA ARG A 20 0.38 17.85 -6.85
C ARG A 20 0.63 16.71 -7.83
N ALA A 21 1.65 15.89 -7.56
CA ALA A 21 2.04 14.79 -8.43
C ALA A 21 0.99 13.66 -8.47
N LEU A 22 0.23 13.44 -7.38
CA LEU A 22 -0.90 12.50 -7.33
C LEU A 22 -2.12 12.97 -8.14
N SER A 23 -2.10 14.18 -8.67
CA SER A 23 -3.13 14.72 -9.58
C SER A 23 -2.63 14.89 -11.00
N ASP A 24 -1.43 14.38 -11.32
CA ASP A 24 -0.81 14.51 -12.63
C ASP A 24 -1.52 13.59 -13.67
N PRO A 25 -1.72 14.03 -14.92
CA PRO A 25 -2.28 13.17 -15.96
C PRO A 25 -1.36 12.01 -16.38
N ASP A 26 -0.05 12.10 -16.12
CA ASP A 26 0.91 11.08 -16.50
C ASP A 26 0.95 9.92 -15.49
N ALA A 27 0.77 8.70 -15.99
CA ALA A 27 0.70 7.51 -15.16
C ALA A 27 2.03 7.18 -14.46
N GLU A 28 3.17 7.50 -15.06
CA GLU A 28 4.48 7.29 -14.43
C GLU A 28 4.68 8.26 -13.26
N VAL A 29 4.27 9.53 -13.43
CA VAL A 29 4.26 10.52 -12.35
C VAL A 29 3.36 10.07 -11.20
N LEU A 30 2.14 9.62 -11.48
CA LEU A 30 1.23 9.06 -10.46
C LEU A 30 1.85 7.86 -9.74
N SER A 31 2.48 6.94 -10.47
CA SER A 31 3.15 5.77 -9.93
C SER A 31 4.27 6.13 -8.95
N ASN A 32 5.13 7.06 -9.37
CA ASN A 32 6.25 7.55 -8.56
C ASN A 32 5.75 8.32 -7.33
N ALA A 33 4.71 9.14 -7.48
CA ALA A 33 4.10 9.89 -6.39
C ALA A 33 3.44 8.96 -5.36
N ALA A 34 2.75 7.92 -5.79
CA ALA A 34 2.15 6.92 -4.91
C ALA A 34 3.23 6.20 -4.10
N PHE A 35 4.27 5.68 -4.76
CA PHE A 35 5.40 5.04 -4.08
C PHE A 35 6.06 5.98 -3.05
N ALA A 36 6.41 7.20 -3.48
CA ALA A 36 7.09 8.18 -2.63
C ALA A 36 6.24 8.61 -1.42
N SER A 37 4.92 8.71 -1.58
CA SER A 37 3.97 8.97 -0.49
C SER A 37 4.03 7.91 0.60
N GLY A 38 4.21 6.63 0.23
CA GLY A 38 4.39 5.53 1.17
C GLY A 38 5.70 5.61 1.98
N LEU A 39 6.75 6.22 1.42
CA LEU A 39 8.04 6.38 2.09
C LEU A 39 8.01 7.44 3.21
N LEU A 40 6.92 8.18 3.36
CA LEU A 40 6.69 9.04 4.53
C LEU A 40 6.64 8.24 5.84
N GLU A 41 6.53 6.90 5.78
CA GLU A 41 6.73 6.01 6.93
C GLU A 41 8.07 6.26 7.66
N TYR A 42 9.09 6.75 6.94
CA TYR A 42 10.40 7.04 7.51
C TYR A 42 10.52 8.44 8.13
N SER A 43 9.51 9.30 8.02
CA SER A 43 9.55 10.62 8.65
C SER A 43 9.52 10.51 10.18
N ALA A 44 10.33 11.33 10.84
CA ALA A 44 10.26 11.48 12.30
C ALA A 44 9.14 12.43 12.75
N VAL A 45 8.53 13.17 11.81
CA VAL A 45 7.37 14.03 12.06
C VAL A 45 6.13 13.16 12.26
N ASP A 46 5.27 13.54 13.20
CA ASP A 46 3.94 12.95 13.30
C ASP A 46 3.06 13.47 12.14
N LEU A 47 2.82 12.59 11.18
CA LEU A 47 2.00 12.86 10.00
C LEU A 47 0.58 12.31 10.12
N SER A 48 0.13 11.89 11.31
CA SER A 48 -1.17 11.25 11.49
C SER A 48 -2.32 12.12 10.96
N GLN A 49 -2.24 13.44 11.09
CA GLN A 49 -3.21 14.40 10.54
C GLN A 49 -3.26 14.44 9.00
N GLN A 50 -2.20 13.97 8.33
CA GLN A 50 -2.07 13.94 6.87
C GLN A 50 -2.50 12.60 6.27
N TYR A 51 -2.73 11.57 7.08
CA TYR A 51 -3.03 10.24 6.55
C TYR A 51 -4.35 10.21 5.80
N LEU A 52 -5.42 10.77 6.38
CA LEU A 52 -6.72 10.82 5.71
C LEU A 52 -6.68 11.63 4.40
N PRO A 53 -6.15 12.87 4.37
CA PRO A 53 -5.97 13.60 3.12
C PRO A 53 -5.14 12.85 2.08
N LEU A 54 -4.05 12.20 2.48
CA LEU A 54 -3.18 11.44 1.58
C LEU A 54 -3.86 10.18 1.03
N LEU A 55 -4.59 9.45 1.87
CA LEU A 55 -5.43 8.32 1.45
C LEU A 55 -6.53 8.76 0.47
N GLY A 56 -7.12 9.94 0.70
CA GLY A 56 -8.05 10.57 -0.23
C GLY A 56 -7.42 10.88 -1.58
N ALA A 57 -6.18 11.39 -1.60
CA ALA A 57 -5.44 11.66 -2.84
C ALA A 57 -5.02 10.37 -3.59
N LEU A 58 -4.76 9.27 -2.88
CA LEU A 58 -4.45 7.96 -3.47
C LEU A 58 -5.70 7.24 -3.99
N ARG A 59 -6.89 7.51 -3.43
CA ARG A 59 -8.14 6.78 -3.73
C ARG A 59 -8.46 6.67 -5.23
N PRO A 60 -8.32 7.71 -6.07
CA PRO A 60 -8.62 7.62 -7.50
C PRO A 60 -7.73 6.62 -8.27
N LEU A 61 -6.53 6.31 -7.76
CA LEU A 61 -5.62 5.35 -8.40
C LEU A 61 -6.15 3.91 -8.34
N PHE A 62 -7.11 3.65 -7.46
CA PHE A 62 -7.79 2.36 -7.36
C PHE A 62 -8.97 2.20 -8.33
N ASP A 63 -9.34 3.26 -9.08
CA ASP A 63 -10.41 3.21 -10.07
C ASP A 63 -9.89 2.59 -11.39
N VAL A 64 -9.66 1.28 -11.32
CA VAL A 64 -9.17 0.43 -12.41
C VAL A 64 -10.18 -0.67 -12.70
N THR A 65 -10.65 -0.72 -13.93
CA THR A 65 -11.54 -1.76 -14.47
C THR A 65 -10.81 -2.65 -15.47
N PRO A 66 -11.38 -3.79 -15.89
CA PRO A 66 -10.78 -4.63 -16.94
C PRO A 66 -10.50 -3.88 -18.26
N GLU A 67 -11.24 -2.81 -18.54
CA GLU A 67 -11.10 -1.97 -19.74
C GLU A 67 -10.09 -0.82 -19.57
N SER A 68 -9.55 -0.64 -18.36
CA SER A 68 -8.58 0.42 -18.08
C SER A 68 -7.25 0.17 -18.79
N PRO A 69 -6.54 1.23 -19.22
CA PRO A 69 -5.24 1.08 -19.86
C PRO A 69 -4.22 0.48 -18.88
N LEU A 70 -3.31 -0.36 -19.40
CA LEU A 70 -2.29 -1.05 -18.61
C LEU A 70 -1.40 -0.08 -17.80
N SER A 71 -1.22 1.15 -18.28
CA SER A 71 -0.47 2.20 -17.58
C SER A 71 -1.03 2.52 -16.19
N LYS A 72 -2.30 2.24 -15.91
CA LYS A 72 -2.91 2.44 -14.58
C LYS A 72 -2.55 1.35 -13.56
N LEU A 73 -1.99 0.21 -13.98
CA LEU A 73 -1.71 -0.90 -13.08
C LEU A 73 -0.59 -0.58 -12.08
N ASN A 74 0.49 0.06 -12.54
CA ASN A 74 1.60 0.47 -11.67
C ASN A 74 1.18 1.48 -10.60
N PRO A 75 0.50 2.61 -10.94
CA PRO A 75 -0.04 3.52 -9.93
C PRO A 75 -0.93 2.84 -8.90
N LYS A 76 -1.80 1.93 -9.32
CA LYS A 76 -2.68 1.19 -8.42
C LYS A 76 -1.88 0.31 -7.45
N ASP A 77 -0.91 -0.45 -7.96
CA ASP A 77 -0.10 -1.35 -7.15
C ASP A 77 0.78 -0.56 -6.15
N ASN A 78 1.37 0.56 -6.59
CA ASN A 78 2.14 1.47 -5.73
C ASN A 78 1.28 2.18 -4.69
N ALA A 79 0.04 2.54 -5.04
CA ALA A 79 -0.91 3.08 -4.09
C ALA A 79 -1.27 2.05 -3.00
N ALA A 80 -1.46 0.77 -3.37
CA ALA A 80 -1.67 -0.29 -2.38
C ALA A 80 -0.46 -0.42 -1.44
N GLY A 81 0.75 -0.39 -1.99
CA GLY A 81 1.99 -0.35 -1.24
C GLY A 81 2.10 0.83 -0.26
N ALA A 82 1.69 2.03 -0.70
CA ALA A 82 1.68 3.23 0.13
C ALA A 82 0.70 3.11 1.29
N VAL A 83 -0.54 2.67 1.01
CA VAL A 83 -1.56 2.41 2.04
C VAL A 83 -1.04 1.42 3.08
N ALA A 84 -0.38 0.34 2.64
CA ALA A 84 0.19 -0.66 3.55
C ALA A 84 1.24 -0.09 4.50
N ARG A 85 2.14 0.77 4.01
CA ARG A 85 3.17 1.43 4.84
C ARG A 85 2.56 2.41 5.84
N LEU A 86 1.54 3.19 5.45
CA LEU A 86 0.83 4.11 6.35
C LEU A 86 0.10 3.35 7.47
N LEU A 87 -0.59 2.27 7.12
CA LEU A 87 -1.25 1.38 8.08
C LEU A 87 -0.25 0.74 9.06
N LEU A 88 0.91 0.27 8.59
CA LEU A 88 1.98 -0.24 9.47
C LEU A 88 2.55 0.85 10.39
N ARG A 89 2.62 2.10 9.92
CA ARG A 89 3.22 3.19 10.67
C ARG A 89 2.33 3.63 11.84
N ASN A 90 1.03 3.81 11.62
CA ASN A 90 0.08 4.13 12.68
C ASN A 90 -1.34 3.68 12.29
N THR A 91 -1.65 2.41 12.53
CA THR A 91 -2.98 1.84 12.26
C THR A 91 -4.09 2.62 12.98
N SER A 92 -3.83 3.11 14.19
CA SER A 92 -4.85 3.80 15.01
C SER A 92 -5.28 5.16 14.45
N ALA A 93 -4.48 5.76 13.56
CA ALA A 93 -4.80 7.02 12.89
C ALA A 93 -5.62 6.83 11.61
N ILE A 94 -5.98 5.59 11.24
CA ILE A 94 -6.65 5.27 9.97
C ILE A 94 -7.99 4.57 10.22
N PRO A 95 -9.10 5.05 9.63
CA PRO A 95 -10.39 4.36 9.71
C PRO A 95 -10.38 3.09 8.83
N LEU A 96 -10.15 1.95 9.48
CA LEU A 96 -10.01 0.66 8.79
C LEU A 96 -11.26 0.27 7.98
N ASP A 97 -12.44 0.62 8.46
CA ASP A 97 -13.73 0.38 7.80
C ASP A 97 -13.83 1.04 6.43
N GLN A 98 -13.18 2.20 6.25
CA GLN A 98 -13.16 2.92 4.97
C GLN A 98 -12.01 2.48 4.06
N VAL A 99 -10.87 2.10 4.64
CA VAL A 99 -9.64 1.82 3.89
C VAL A 99 -9.55 0.37 3.44
N LEU A 100 -9.91 -0.59 4.29
CA LEU A 100 -9.77 -2.01 3.99
C LEU A 100 -10.57 -2.48 2.76
N PRO A 101 -11.82 -2.04 2.51
CA PRO A 101 -12.54 -2.44 1.30
C PRO A 101 -11.79 -2.07 0.03
N VAL A 102 -11.16 -0.90 -0.02
CA VAL A 102 -10.41 -0.42 -1.20
C VAL A 102 -9.07 -1.15 -1.30
N PHE A 103 -8.33 -1.17 -0.20
CA PHE A 103 -6.99 -1.76 -0.12
C PHE A 103 -6.99 -3.24 -0.47
N ILE A 104 -7.86 -4.03 0.18
CA ILE A 104 -7.94 -5.47 -0.07
C ILE A 104 -8.49 -5.74 -1.47
N ASN A 105 -9.38 -4.87 -1.98
CA ASN A 105 -9.89 -5.05 -3.33
C ASN A 105 -8.85 -4.89 -4.43
N ALA A 106 -7.78 -4.12 -4.17
CA ALA A 106 -6.67 -3.95 -5.09
C ALA A 106 -5.83 -5.22 -5.28
N LEU A 107 -5.97 -6.21 -4.39
CA LEU A 107 -5.19 -7.45 -4.34
C LEU A 107 -5.82 -8.60 -5.15
N PRO A 108 -5.01 -9.51 -5.72
CA PRO A 108 -3.53 -9.46 -5.75
C PRO A 108 -3.02 -8.37 -6.69
N LEU A 109 -1.78 -7.92 -6.46
CA LEU A 109 -1.08 -6.99 -7.37
C LEU A 109 -0.97 -7.59 -8.77
N LYS A 110 -0.75 -6.76 -9.78
CA LYS A 110 -0.78 -7.19 -11.18
C LYS A 110 0.51 -6.90 -11.95
N ASN A 111 1.29 -5.91 -11.52
CA ASN A 111 2.45 -5.45 -12.26
C ASN A 111 3.65 -5.14 -11.34
N ASP A 112 3.47 -4.36 -10.28
CA ASP A 112 4.57 -4.03 -9.36
C ASP A 112 4.57 -4.92 -8.10
N TYR A 113 5.12 -6.13 -8.23
CA TYR A 113 5.18 -7.08 -7.12
C TYR A 113 6.16 -6.69 -5.99
N SER A 114 7.01 -5.68 -6.19
CA SER A 114 7.91 -5.21 -5.13
C SER A 114 7.14 -4.68 -3.91
N GLU A 115 5.90 -4.26 -4.14
CA GLU A 115 4.97 -3.76 -3.13
C GLU A 115 4.25 -4.86 -2.31
N ASN A 116 4.38 -6.14 -2.70
CA ASN A 116 3.81 -7.23 -1.91
C ASN A 116 4.41 -7.31 -0.50
N ARG A 117 5.68 -6.97 -0.33
CA ARG A 117 6.32 -7.07 0.99
C ARG A 117 5.63 -6.23 2.07
N PRO A 118 5.45 -4.90 1.93
CA PRO A 118 4.70 -4.11 2.92
C PRO A 118 3.22 -4.53 3.01
N ILE A 119 2.59 -4.93 1.90
CA ILE A 119 1.19 -5.38 1.88
C ILE A 119 0.98 -6.61 2.75
N PHE A 120 1.79 -7.65 2.58
CA PHE A 120 1.67 -8.84 3.39
C PHE A 120 2.00 -8.54 4.85
N ARG A 121 3.06 -7.77 5.13
CA ARG A 121 3.40 -7.35 6.49
C ARG A 121 2.22 -6.69 7.20
N VAL A 122 1.50 -5.78 6.53
CA VAL A 122 0.35 -5.10 7.15
C VAL A 122 -0.83 -6.02 7.35
N ILE A 123 -1.11 -6.93 6.40
CA ILE A 123 -2.20 -7.91 6.56
C ILE A 123 -1.92 -8.80 7.77
N PHE A 124 -0.71 -9.35 7.89
CA PHE A 124 -0.32 -10.16 9.05
C PHE A 124 -0.30 -9.38 10.36
N HIS A 125 0.08 -8.10 10.33
CA HIS A 125 -0.04 -7.20 11.48
C HIS A 125 -1.50 -7.10 11.91
N LEU A 126 -2.40 -6.77 10.99
CA LEU A 126 -3.84 -6.61 11.26
C LEU A 126 -4.52 -7.92 11.68
N ILE A 127 -4.09 -9.08 11.19
CA ILE A 127 -4.57 -10.39 11.69
C ILE A 127 -4.29 -10.50 13.20
N ARG A 128 -3.14 -10.01 13.66
CA ARG A 128 -2.75 -10.09 15.08
C ARG A 128 -3.38 -8.99 15.94
N THR A 129 -3.50 -7.78 15.41
CA THR A 129 -3.90 -6.60 16.19
C THR A 129 -5.37 -6.21 16.03
N ASN A 130 -5.97 -6.50 14.88
CA ASN A 130 -7.33 -6.09 14.49
C ASN A 130 -8.08 -7.20 13.71
N PRO A 131 -8.09 -8.47 14.17
CA PRO A 131 -8.64 -9.59 13.39
C PRO A 131 -10.11 -9.39 12.98
N GLN A 132 -10.91 -8.73 13.84
CA GLN A 132 -12.32 -8.44 13.57
C GLN A 132 -12.51 -7.54 12.33
N ALA A 133 -11.58 -6.62 12.07
CA ALA A 133 -11.65 -5.74 10.90
C ALA A 133 -11.39 -6.50 9.58
N LEU A 134 -10.72 -7.64 9.64
CA LEU A 134 -10.42 -8.48 8.47
C LEU A 134 -11.45 -9.58 8.21
N GLY A 135 -12.34 -9.86 9.15
CA GLY A 135 -13.35 -10.91 9.04
C GLY A 135 -14.10 -10.92 7.69
N PRO A 136 -14.64 -9.78 7.22
CA PRO A 136 -15.36 -9.71 5.94
C PRO A 136 -14.53 -10.02 4.69
N TYR A 137 -13.19 -10.05 4.81
CA TYR A 137 -12.28 -10.17 3.68
C TYR A 137 -11.46 -11.46 3.70
N MET A 138 -11.66 -12.33 4.69
CA MET A 138 -10.79 -13.48 4.92
C MET A 138 -10.72 -14.42 3.73
N ASP A 139 -11.85 -14.72 3.08
CA ASP A 139 -11.89 -15.59 1.88
C ASP A 139 -11.04 -15.02 0.74
N LYS A 140 -11.12 -13.70 0.52
CA LYS A 140 -10.31 -13.02 -0.49
C LYS A 140 -8.82 -13.06 -0.13
N LEU A 141 -8.47 -12.84 1.14
CA LEU A 141 -7.09 -12.91 1.60
C LEU A 141 -6.51 -14.32 1.46
N LEU A 142 -7.29 -15.36 1.79
CA LEU A 142 -6.88 -16.76 1.59
C LEU A 142 -6.63 -17.07 0.10
N SER A 143 -7.50 -16.57 -0.79
CA SER A 143 -7.30 -16.69 -2.24
C SER A 143 -6.02 -16.00 -2.73
N VAL A 144 -5.72 -14.80 -2.19
CA VAL A 144 -4.47 -14.09 -2.47
C VAL A 144 -3.26 -14.90 -1.98
N PHE A 145 -3.32 -15.45 -0.76
CA PHE A 145 -2.24 -16.26 -0.18
C PHE A 145 -1.99 -17.57 -0.93
N ALA A 146 -3.02 -18.14 -1.57
CA ALA A 146 -2.87 -19.31 -2.42
C ALA A 146 -2.27 -18.97 -3.80
N THR A 147 -2.59 -17.79 -4.35
CA THR A 147 -2.20 -17.40 -5.72
C THR A 147 -0.78 -16.86 -5.79
N VAL A 148 -0.37 -16.04 -4.82
CA VAL A 148 0.90 -15.29 -4.86
C VAL A 148 2.16 -16.17 -4.79
N PRO A 149 2.22 -17.26 -4.00
CA PRO A 149 3.40 -18.11 -3.92
C PRO A 149 3.43 -19.23 -4.99
N ASP A 150 2.58 -19.18 -6.03
CA ASP A 150 2.53 -20.21 -7.08
C ASP A 150 3.91 -20.40 -7.75
N PRO A 151 4.54 -21.58 -7.62
CA PRO A 151 5.86 -21.84 -8.20
C PRO A 151 5.84 -21.86 -9.74
N ASN A 152 4.66 -21.94 -10.37
CA ASN A 152 4.50 -21.88 -11.82
C ASN A 152 4.20 -20.46 -12.32
N GLY A 153 3.98 -19.50 -11.40
CA GLY A 153 3.74 -18.10 -11.71
C GLY A 153 5.01 -17.24 -11.66
N PRO A 154 4.90 -15.93 -11.93
CA PRO A 154 5.99 -15.00 -11.69
C PRO A 154 6.36 -14.99 -10.20
N ASP A 155 7.64 -14.76 -9.89
CA ASP A 155 8.07 -14.58 -8.50
C ASP A 155 7.55 -13.25 -7.96
N GLN A 156 6.50 -13.34 -7.15
CA GLN A 156 5.78 -12.18 -6.61
C GLN A 156 6.21 -11.83 -5.18
N VAL A 157 6.95 -12.72 -4.50
CA VAL A 157 7.24 -12.62 -3.06
C VAL A 157 8.61 -13.19 -2.70
N GLY A 158 9.38 -12.42 -1.95
CA GLY A 158 10.64 -12.90 -1.35
C GLY A 158 10.43 -13.83 -0.14
N ASP A 159 11.52 -14.42 0.34
CA ASP A 159 11.54 -15.44 1.41
C ASP A 159 10.80 -15.03 2.68
N GLU A 160 10.90 -13.76 3.08
CA GLU A 160 10.20 -13.24 4.26
C GLU A 160 8.69 -13.43 4.17
N VAL A 161 8.10 -13.10 3.02
CA VAL A 161 6.66 -13.21 2.81
C VAL A 161 6.25 -14.67 2.68
N ARG A 162 7.05 -15.49 2.01
CA ARG A 162 6.83 -16.95 1.94
C ARG A 162 6.82 -17.57 3.35
N ALA A 163 7.74 -17.15 4.21
CA ALA A 163 7.77 -17.58 5.60
C ALA A 163 6.49 -17.14 6.35
N LEU A 164 6.04 -15.89 6.20
CA LEU A 164 4.79 -15.43 6.83
C LEU A 164 3.58 -16.28 6.39
N ILE A 165 3.45 -16.56 5.09
CA ILE A 165 2.38 -17.40 4.56
C ILE A 165 2.43 -18.82 5.13
N GLY A 166 3.62 -19.42 5.25
CA GLY A 166 3.78 -20.76 5.80
C GLY A 166 3.46 -20.91 7.31
N HIS A 167 3.20 -19.80 8.02
CA HIS A 167 2.77 -19.80 9.43
C HIS A 167 1.26 -19.61 9.60
N LEU A 168 0.49 -19.48 8.51
CA LEU A 168 -0.98 -19.53 8.51
C LEU A 168 -1.47 -20.98 8.55
#